data_AF-A0A101GYD0-F1
#
_entry.id   AF-A0A101GYD0-F1
#
_cell.length_a   1.000
_cell.length_b   1.000
_cell.length_c   1.000
_cell.angle_alpha   90.00
_cell.angle_beta   90.00
_cell.angle_gamma   90.00
#
_symmetry.space_group_name_H-M   'P 1'
#
loop_
_entity.id
_entity.type
_entity.pdbx_description
1 polymer ?
#
loop_
_entity_poly.entity_id
_entity_poly.type
_entity_poly.pdbx_seq_one_letter_code
_entity_poly.pdbx_strand_id
1 'polypeptide(L)'
;MKDPIIPFEGGFSSSSEANGMYFPPVEESVEFWATKMGASTVQETQQENGLVILKEYTGKDERSLVHFYMITDGDHTWPGREKGLDALNSSSEATIKASEMIWEFFRDKSLR
;
A
#
# COMPACT_ATOMS: atom_id res chain seq x y z
N MET A 1 4.67 -4.78 9.80
CA MET A 1 3.79 -3.60 9.73
C MET A 1 3.23 -3.33 11.12
N LYS A 2 3.05 -2.07 11.50
CA LYS A 2 2.72 -1.64 12.88
C LYS A 2 1.43 -0.81 12.97
N ASP A 3 0.57 -0.85 11.95
CA ASP A 3 -0.73 -0.18 11.97
C ASP A 3 -1.63 -0.75 13.10
N PRO A 4 -2.01 0.07 14.10
CA PRO A 4 -2.84 -0.39 15.22
C PRO A 4 -4.35 -0.37 14.92
N ILE A 5 -4.77 0.22 13.80
CA ILE A 5 -6.17 0.46 13.42
C ILE A 5 -6.63 -0.58 12.40
N ILE A 6 -5.82 -0.84 11.37
CA ILE A 6 -6.13 -1.78 10.28
C ILE A 6 -5.05 -2.86 10.18
N PRO A 7 -5.34 -4.11 10.59
CA PRO A 7 -4.37 -5.19 10.49
C PRO A 7 -4.03 -5.53 9.03
N PHE A 8 -2.74 -5.54 8.70
CA PHE A 8 -2.27 -5.84 7.35
C PHE A 8 -2.64 -7.26 6.88
N GLU A 9 -2.46 -8.24 7.77
CA GLU A 9 -2.80 -9.65 7.55
C GLU A 9 -4.32 -9.92 7.67
N GLY A 10 -5.13 -8.87 7.77
CA GLY A 10 -6.57 -8.98 7.97
C GLY A 10 -6.97 -9.36 9.41
N GLY A 11 -8.27 -9.51 9.63
CA GLY A 11 -8.85 -9.78 10.93
C GLY A 11 -9.58 -8.58 11.53
N PHE A 12 -9.55 -8.51 12.85
CA PHE A 12 -10.20 -7.45 13.63
C PHE A 12 -9.15 -6.58 14.33
N SER A 13 -9.42 -5.29 14.43
CA SER A 13 -8.79 -4.42 15.43
C SER A 13 -9.71 -4.26 16.64
N SER A 14 -9.19 -3.73 17.75
CA SER A 14 -10.00 -3.50 18.96
C SER A 14 -11.28 -2.70 18.68
N SER A 15 -11.17 -1.70 17.79
CA SER A 15 -12.30 -0.89 17.36
C SER A 15 -13.22 -1.60 16.37
N SER A 16 -12.70 -2.46 15.51
CA SER A 16 -13.50 -3.14 14.48
C SER A 16 -14.24 -4.36 15.04
N GLU A 17 -13.67 -5.05 16.02
CA GLU A 17 -14.31 -6.16 16.73
C GLU A 17 -15.59 -5.70 17.45
N ALA A 18 -15.52 -4.57 18.15
CA ALA A 18 -16.68 -3.96 18.81
C ALA A 18 -17.82 -3.61 17.84
N ASN A 19 -17.50 -3.38 16.57
CA ASN A 19 -18.45 -3.07 15.50
C ASN A 19 -18.78 -4.28 14.60
N GLY A 20 -18.24 -5.47 14.90
CA GLY A 20 -18.43 -6.68 14.07
C GLY A 20 -17.85 -6.57 12.66
N MET A 21 -16.87 -5.68 12.45
CA MET A 21 -16.28 -5.40 11.15
C MET A 21 -14.96 -6.17 10.95
N TYR A 22 -14.98 -7.12 10.01
CA TYR A 22 -13.81 -7.89 9.60
C TYR A 22 -13.12 -7.23 8.42
N PHE A 23 -11.78 -7.12 8.47
CA PHE A 23 -10.97 -6.68 7.34
C PHE A 23 -10.32 -7.88 6.64
N PRO A 24 -10.48 -8.05 5.32
CA PRO A 24 -9.69 -9.02 4.58
C PRO A 24 -8.21 -8.63 4.59
N PRO A 25 -7.29 -9.59 4.41
CA PRO A 25 -5.87 -9.28 4.25
C PRO A 25 -5.66 -8.29 3.09
N VAL A 26 -4.75 -7.33 3.30
CA VAL A 26 -4.50 -6.26 2.32
C VAL A 26 -3.94 -6.86 1.03
N GLU A 27 -3.03 -7.84 1.15
CA GLU A 27 -2.43 -8.50 -0.01
C GLU A 27 -3.48 -9.23 -0.86
N GLU A 28 -4.38 -10.01 -0.23
CA GLU A 28 -5.48 -10.68 -0.93
C GLU A 28 -6.40 -9.68 -1.65
N SER A 29 -6.65 -8.52 -1.02
CA SER A 29 -7.48 -7.47 -1.59
C SER A 29 -6.86 -6.86 -2.85
N VAL A 30 -5.54 -6.62 -2.83
CA VAL A 30 -4.80 -6.11 -4.00
C VAL A 30 -4.74 -7.16 -5.10
N GLU A 31 -4.40 -8.41 -4.77
CA GLU A 31 -4.35 -9.51 -5.73
C GLU A 31 -5.69 -9.74 -6.41
N PHE A 32 -6.79 -9.66 -5.66
CA PHE A 32 -8.14 -9.76 -6.22
C PHE A 32 -8.36 -8.72 -7.32
N TRP A 33 -8.06 -7.43 -7.06
CA TRP A 33 -8.25 -6.36 -8.03
C TRP A 33 -7.29 -6.46 -9.21
N ALA A 34 -6.00 -6.75 -8.96
CA ALA A 34 -5.01 -6.95 -10.01
C ALA A 34 -5.45 -8.07 -10.97
N THR A 35 -5.93 -9.20 -10.42
CA THR A 35 -6.46 -10.32 -11.21
C THR A 35 -7.68 -9.91 -12.03
N LYS A 36 -8.63 -9.17 -11.45
CA LYS A 36 -9.81 -8.66 -12.17
C LYS A 36 -9.45 -7.68 -13.28
N MET A 37 -8.35 -6.95 -13.14
CA MET A 37 -7.80 -6.07 -14.17
C MET A 37 -6.97 -6.81 -15.24
N GLY A 38 -6.77 -8.12 -15.12
CA GLY A 38 -5.90 -8.87 -16.03
C GLY A 38 -4.40 -8.64 -15.80
N ALA A 39 -4.02 -8.10 -14.64
CA ALA A 39 -2.64 -7.89 -14.22
C ALA A 39 -2.17 -9.07 -13.33
N SER A 40 -1.85 -10.20 -13.95
CA SER A 40 -1.54 -11.45 -13.24
C SER A 40 -0.04 -11.77 -13.12
N THR A 41 0.83 -11.07 -13.87
CA THR A 41 2.27 -11.26 -13.74
C THR A 41 2.78 -10.40 -12.59
N VAL A 42 3.48 -11.01 -11.63
CA VAL A 42 3.95 -10.31 -10.43
C VAL A 42 5.47 -10.29 -10.37
N GLN A 43 6.04 -9.12 -10.13
CA GLN A 43 7.43 -8.92 -9.76
C GLN A 43 7.50 -8.26 -8.39
N GLU A 44 8.34 -8.78 -7.49
CA GLU A 44 8.61 -8.18 -6.19
C GLU A 44 10.02 -7.60 -6.15
N THR A 45 10.14 -6.37 -5.64
CA THR A 45 11.41 -5.69 -5.43
C THR A 45 11.47 -5.10 -4.03
N GLN A 46 12.61 -5.29 -3.35
CA GLN A 46 12.89 -4.63 -2.08
C GLN A 46 13.61 -3.30 -2.32
N GLN A 47 13.18 -2.27 -1.59
CA GLN A 47 13.72 -0.91 -1.61
C GLN A 47 14.05 -0.49 -0.17
N GLU A 48 14.85 0.55 -0.01
CA GLU A 48 15.24 1.10 1.30
C GLU A 48 15.71 0.01 2.29
N ASN A 49 16.57 -0.89 1.82
CA ASN A 49 17.10 -2.03 2.60
C ASN A 49 16.01 -2.95 3.20
N GLY A 50 14.87 -3.11 2.49
CA GLY A 50 13.75 -3.95 2.92
C GLY A 50 12.71 -3.24 3.78
N LEU A 51 12.86 -1.92 4.01
CA LEU A 51 11.80 -1.12 4.64
C LEU A 51 10.58 -0.96 3.73
N VAL A 52 10.81 -0.97 2.41
CA VAL A 52 9.74 -0.89 1.42
C VAL A 52 9.81 -2.11 0.49
N ILE A 53 8.68 -2.80 0.35
CA ILE A 53 8.52 -3.91 -0.59
C ILE A 53 7.52 -3.45 -1.65
N LEU A 54 7.91 -3.48 -2.92
CA LEU A 54 7.05 -3.19 -4.05
C LEU A 54 6.68 -4.49 -4.76
N LYS A 55 5.39 -4.76 -4.88
CA LYS A 55 4.83 -5.75 -5.82
C LYS A 55 4.24 -5.04 -7.02
N GLU A 56 4.79 -5.30 -8.20
CA GLU A 56 4.30 -4.82 -9.49
C GLU A 56 3.51 -5.92 -10.18
N TYR A 57 2.21 -5.68 -10.35
CA TYR A 57 1.31 -6.54 -11.09
C TYR A 57 1.15 -5.98 -12.50
N THR A 58 1.50 -6.77 -13.51
CA THR A 58 1.45 -6.40 -14.92
C THR A 58 0.56 -7.36 -15.72
N GLY A 59 -0.13 -6.82 -16.72
CA GLY A 59 -0.92 -7.58 -17.68
C GLY A 59 -0.26 -7.66 -19.05
N LYS A 60 -1.05 -8.04 -20.07
CA LYS A 60 -0.57 -8.15 -21.46
C LYS A 60 -0.39 -6.81 -22.15
N ASP A 61 -1.04 -5.77 -21.66
CA ASP A 61 -0.93 -4.40 -22.17
C ASP A 61 -0.57 -3.43 -21.04
N GLU A 62 -0.21 -2.21 -21.41
CA GLU A 62 0.20 -1.15 -20.48
C GLU A 62 -0.95 -0.56 -19.66
N ARG A 63 -2.19 -1.06 -19.80
CA ARG A 63 -3.39 -0.57 -19.08
C ARG A 63 -3.71 -1.42 -17.86
N SER A 64 -3.20 -2.63 -17.81
CA SER A 64 -3.33 -3.56 -16.68
C SER A 64 -2.07 -3.47 -15.82
N LEU A 65 -1.99 -2.46 -14.95
CA LEU A 65 -0.85 -2.21 -14.06
C LEU A 65 -1.34 -1.86 -12.65
N VAL A 66 -0.80 -2.55 -11.63
CA VAL A 66 -0.99 -2.22 -10.21
C VAL A 66 0.35 -2.22 -9.51
N HIS A 67 0.70 -1.12 -8.84
CA HIS A 67 1.87 -1.04 -7.98
C HIS A 67 1.43 -1.08 -6.52
N PHE A 68 1.86 -2.11 -5.79
CA PHE A 68 1.55 -2.28 -4.38
C PHE A 68 2.80 -2.08 -3.53
N TYR A 69 2.85 -0.96 -2.82
CA TYR A 69 3.93 -0.61 -1.91
C TYR A 69 3.56 -0.98 -0.48
N MET A 70 4.41 -1.76 0.17
CA MET A 70 4.29 -2.17 1.57
C MET A 70 5.45 -1.58 2.37
N ILE A 71 5.13 -0.88 3.45
CA ILE A 71 6.13 -0.35 4.38
C ILE A 71 6.19 -1.27 5.60
N THR A 72 7.32 -1.94 5.79
CA THR A 72 7.43 -3.06 6.75
C THR A 72 7.34 -2.60 8.20
N ASP A 73 7.76 -1.37 8.50
CA ASP A 73 7.61 -0.72 9.80
C ASP A 73 6.51 0.36 9.84
N GLY A 74 5.70 0.46 8.78
CA GLY A 74 4.65 1.46 8.61
C GLY A 74 3.57 1.38 9.68
N ASP A 75 3.11 2.54 10.13
CA ASP A 75 1.98 2.74 11.04
C ASP A 75 0.76 3.32 10.29
N HIS A 76 -0.29 3.73 11.01
CA HIS A 76 -1.50 4.31 10.41
C HIS A 76 -1.30 5.79 10.02
N THR A 77 -0.22 6.10 9.30
CA THR A 77 0.08 7.44 8.80
C THR A 77 0.38 7.44 7.32
N TRP A 78 0.24 8.61 6.69
CA TRP A 78 0.51 8.78 5.27
C TRP A 78 2.02 8.96 5.01
N PRO A 79 2.67 8.12 4.17
CA PRO A 79 4.10 8.21 3.91
C PRO A 79 4.50 9.53 3.23
N GLY A 80 5.54 10.17 3.75
CA GLY A 80 6.03 11.47 3.26
C GLY A 80 5.27 12.69 3.80
N ARG A 81 4.33 12.51 4.74
CA ARG A 81 3.69 13.63 5.45
C ARG A 81 4.74 14.41 6.25
N GLU A 82 4.71 15.74 6.16
CA GLU A 82 5.52 16.59 7.03
C GLU A 82 5.14 16.41 8.51
N LYS A 83 6.14 16.21 9.36
CA LYS A 83 6.00 16.09 10.82
C LYS A 83 5.59 17.45 11.39
N GLY A 84 4.28 17.71 11.43
CA GLY A 84 3.70 18.91 12.04
C GLY A 84 3.75 18.89 13.57
N LEU A 85 3.53 20.04 14.20
CA LEU A 85 3.57 20.21 15.67
C LEU A 85 2.48 19.42 16.44
N ASP A 86 1.35 19.09 15.80
CA ASP A 86 0.15 18.59 16.49
C ASP A 86 -0.37 17.21 16.05
N ALA A 87 0.41 16.38 15.36
CA ALA A 87 -0.13 15.10 14.89
C ALA A 87 0.90 13.98 14.85
N LEU A 88 0.55 12.85 15.50
CA LEU A 88 1.04 11.48 15.26
C LEU A 88 2.20 11.44 14.27
N ASN A 89 3.41 11.71 14.78
CA ASN A 89 4.60 11.54 13.98
C ASN A 89 4.64 10.09 13.52
N SER A 90 4.79 9.88 12.20
CA SER A 90 5.05 8.53 11.71
C SER A 90 6.28 7.99 12.43
N SER A 91 6.13 6.79 12.95
CA SER A 91 7.19 5.98 13.55
C SER A 91 7.96 5.15 12.52
N SER A 92 7.57 5.23 11.24
CA SER A 92 8.28 4.58 10.15
C SER A 92 9.54 5.35 9.78
N GLU A 93 10.61 4.61 9.52
CA GLU A 93 11.87 5.13 9.00
C GLU A 93 11.89 5.21 7.46
N ALA A 94 10.83 4.74 6.79
CA ALA A 94 10.74 4.78 5.33
C ALA A 94 10.69 6.23 4.82
N THR A 95 11.45 6.51 3.76
CA THR A 95 11.61 7.87 3.23
C THR A 95 10.74 8.18 2.01
N ILE A 96 9.99 7.18 1.55
CA ILE A 96 9.10 7.33 0.41
C ILE A 96 8.01 8.37 0.63
N LYS A 97 7.63 9.03 -0.46
CA LYS A 97 6.56 10.03 -0.46
C LYS A 97 5.42 9.55 -1.34
N ALA A 98 4.40 8.94 -0.70
CA ALA A 98 3.33 8.26 -1.40
C ALA A 98 2.61 9.17 -2.41
N SER A 99 2.39 10.45 -2.06
CA SER A 99 1.74 11.40 -2.96
C SER A 99 2.54 11.66 -4.24
N GLU A 100 3.87 11.84 -4.14
CA GLU A 100 4.73 12.06 -5.31
C GLU A 100 4.74 10.81 -6.20
N MET A 101 4.87 9.62 -5.62
CA MET A 101 4.87 8.34 -6.34
C MET A 101 3.55 8.07 -7.07
N ILE A 102 2.41 8.39 -6.45
CA ILE A 102 1.10 8.27 -7.09
C ILE A 102 1.03 9.18 -8.32
N TRP A 103 1.49 10.43 -8.21
CA TRP A 103 1.54 11.34 -9.36
C TRP A 103 2.48 10.85 -10.46
N GLU A 104 3.64 10.31 -10.09
CA GLU A 104 4.58 9.72 -11.05
C GLU A 104 3.98 8.52 -11.79
N PHE A 105 3.25 7.65 -11.08
CA PHE A 105 2.55 6.51 -11.67
C PHE A 105 1.54 6.92 -12.74
N PHE A 106 0.82 8.02 -12.52
CA PHE A 106 -0.19 8.51 -13.46
C PHE A 106 0.34 9.47 -14.52
N ARG A 107 1.57 9.98 -14.40
CA ARG A 107 2.13 11.05 -15.25
C ARG A 107 2.04 10.77 -16.75
N ASP A 108 2.20 9.52 -17.16
CA ASP A 108 2.19 9.05 -18.54
C ASP A 108 0.93 8.24 -18.89
N LYS A 109 -0.06 8.19 -18.00
CA LYS A 109 -1.31 7.45 -18.18
C LYS A 109 -2.43 8.39 -18.60
N SER A 110 -3.11 8.07 -19.70
CA SER A 110 -4.24 8.84 -20.20
C SER A 110 -5.52 7.99 -20.17
N LEU A 111 -6.63 8.56 -19.72
CA LEU A 111 -7.95 7.99 -19.98
C LEU A 111 -8.22 8.10 -21.48
N ARG A 112 -8.36 6.96 -22.17
CA ARG A 112 -8.77 6.90 -23.56
C ARG A 112 -10.24 6.59 -23.67
#